data_AF-A0A4W3J7Z9-F1
#
_entry.id   AF-A0A4W3J7Z9-F1
#
_cell.length_a   1.000
_cell.length_b   1.000
_cell.length_c   1.000
_cell.angle_alpha   90.00
_cell.angle_beta   90.00
_cell.angle_gamma   90.00
#
_symmetry.space_group_name_H-M   'P 1'
#
loop_
_entity.id
_entity.type
_entity.pdbx_description
1 polymer ?
#
loop_
_entity_poly.entity_id
_entity_poly.type
_entity_poly.pdbx_seq_one_letter_code
_entity_poly.pdbx_strand_id
1 'polypeptide(L)'
;MSLILMLFIYPSQKPSLKWWLNPKAPNVPNPSLLSWQKVQTNLPWNVILLLGGGFAMAKGCEESGLSHWIGRQLRPLENLPPSAAVLVIAITVACSTEFASNTATSIIFLPIVAQLAIRLKVNPLYLMIPATLSGSFAFMLPAATPPNSIAFATGHLKVMDMVKAGIVMNVIGILMLLLAVNTWGQYMFQLAVNPDWAKAMTLVLDSEDVLNGTMVPLNGTL
;
A
#
# COMPACT_ATOMS: atom_id res chain seq x y z
N MET A 1 -5.82 10.62 -18.36
CA MET A 1 -5.18 10.31 -19.66
C MET A 1 -5.12 11.51 -20.61
N SER A 2 -6.24 12.17 -20.92
CA SER A 2 -6.30 13.22 -21.95
C SER A 2 -5.37 14.43 -21.72
N LEU A 3 -5.19 14.86 -20.46
CA LEU A 3 -4.29 15.96 -20.11
C LEU A 3 -2.81 15.65 -20.39
N ILE A 4 -2.39 14.40 -20.18
CA ILE A 4 -0.99 13.98 -20.39
C ILE A 4 -0.68 13.94 -21.87
N LEU A 5 -1.61 13.43 -22.68
CA LEU A 5 -1.49 13.41 -24.14
C LEU A 5 -1.41 14.84 -24.72
N MET A 6 -2.17 15.79 -24.16
CA MET A 6 -2.07 17.20 -24.56
C MET A 6 -0.70 17.82 -24.29
N LEU A 7 0.01 17.43 -23.21
CA LEU A 7 1.36 17.92 -22.90
C LEU A 7 2.44 17.43 -23.88
N PHE A 8 2.23 16.28 -24.54
CA PHE A 8 3.09 15.78 -25.61
C PHE A 8 2.83 16.47 -26.95
N ILE A 9 1.62 17.01 -27.16
CA ILE A 9 1.19 17.62 -28.42
C ILE A 9 1.40 19.14 -28.41
N TYR A 10 1.26 19.79 -27.25
CA TYR A 10 1.32 21.25 -27.17
C TYR A 10 2.76 21.77 -27.32
N PRO A 11 3.03 22.73 -28.22
CA PRO A 11 4.37 23.25 -28.44
C PRO A 11 4.85 24.11 -27.27
N SER A 12 6.12 23.97 -26.89
CA SER A 12 6.76 24.71 -25.78
C SER A 12 6.89 26.21 -26.05
N GLN A 13 7.01 26.63 -27.31
CA GLN A 13 7.06 28.04 -27.70
C GLN A 13 5.82 28.46 -28.50
N LYS A 14 5.33 29.69 -28.26
CA LYS A 14 4.22 30.27 -29.04
C LYS A 14 4.61 30.28 -30.52
N PRO A 15 3.80 29.73 -31.44
CA PRO A 15 4.12 29.75 -32.86
C PRO A 15 4.24 31.19 -33.33
N SER A 16 5.40 31.54 -33.89
CA SER A 16 5.64 32.85 -34.46
C SER A 16 4.79 33.01 -35.73
N LEU A 17 3.68 33.75 -35.65
CA LEU A 17 2.86 34.13 -36.82
C LEU A 17 3.63 34.93 -37.89
N LYS A 18 4.88 35.36 -37.59
CA LYS A 18 5.76 36.07 -38.52
C LYS A 18 6.27 35.19 -39.69
N TRP A 19 6.12 33.86 -39.61
CA TRP A 19 6.45 32.94 -40.71
C TRP A 19 5.52 33.12 -41.92
N TRP A 20 4.29 33.63 -41.73
CA TRP A 20 3.35 33.86 -42.83
C TRP A 20 3.75 35.03 -43.76
N LEU A 21 4.55 35.98 -43.28
CA LEU A 21 4.99 37.15 -44.07
C LEU A 21 6.47 37.09 -44.50
N ASN A 22 7.23 36.07 -44.11
CA ASN A 22 8.66 35.99 -44.40
C ASN A 22 9.05 34.63 -45.01
N PRO A 23 9.34 34.56 -46.33
CA PRO A 23 9.73 33.31 -47.00
C PRO A 23 11.11 32.76 -46.58
N LYS A 24 11.86 33.48 -45.74
CA LYS A 24 13.17 33.06 -45.18
C LYS A 24 13.10 32.64 -43.71
N ALA A 25 11.92 32.48 -43.13
CA ALA A 25 11.80 32.16 -41.72
C ALA A 25 12.34 30.73 -41.41
N PRO A 26 13.25 30.59 -40.43
CA PRO A 26 13.89 29.31 -40.13
C PRO A 26 12.86 28.33 -39.57
N ASN A 27 12.80 27.14 -40.18
CA ASN A 27 11.91 26.06 -39.77
C ASN A 27 12.57 25.26 -38.63
N VAL A 28 12.61 25.84 -37.43
CA VAL A 28 13.11 25.15 -36.23
C VAL A 28 12.00 24.25 -35.67
N PRO A 29 12.25 22.94 -35.49
CA PRO A 29 11.27 22.06 -34.87
C PRO A 29 11.00 22.54 -33.44
N ASN A 30 9.73 22.86 -33.16
CA ASN A 30 9.32 23.39 -31.87
C ASN A 30 9.12 22.20 -30.90
N PRO A 31 9.94 22.05 -29.86
CA PRO A 31 9.84 20.90 -28.96
C PRO A 31 8.50 20.90 -28.23
N SER A 32 7.94 19.71 -27.98
CA SER A 32 6.75 19.53 -27.16
C SER A 32 6.96 20.03 -25.73
N LEU A 33 5.88 20.39 -25.03
CA LEU A 33 5.93 20.85 -23.64
C LEU A 33 6.55 19.78 -22.71
N LEU A 34 6.25 18.52 -23.00
CA LEU A 34 6.78 17.35 -22.32
C LEU A 34 7.47 16.42 -23.33
N SER A 35 8.77 16.23 -23.18
CA SER A 35 9.54 15.30 -24.02
C SER A 35 9.52 13.89 -23.42
N TRP A 36 9.51 12.86 -24.28
CA TRP A 36 9.57 11.46 -23.83
C TRP A 36 10.81 11.18 -22.97
N GLN A 37 11.95 11.76 -23.34
CA GLN A 37 13.20 11.64 -22.58
C GLN A 37 13.05 12.16 -21.14
N LYS A 38 12.33 13.27 -20.94
CA LYS A 38 12.07 13.83 -19.60
C LYS A 38 11.14 12.93 -18.80
N VAL A 39 10.10 12.39 -19.45
CA VAL A 39 9.18 11.44 -18.80
C VAL A 39 9.89 10.15 -18.40
N GLN A 40 10.68 9.57 -19.30
CA GLN A 40 11.43 8.34 -19.04
C GLN A 40 12.43 8.50 -17.89
N THR A 41 13.09 9.65 -17.79
CA THR A 41 14.08 9.92 -16.72
C THR A 41 13.45 10.30 -15.37
N ASN A 42 12.26 10.91 -15.36
CA ASN A 42 11.63 11.41 -14.14
C ASN A 42 10.51 10.49 -13.62
N LEU A 43 10.03 9.53 -14.42
CA LEU A 43 9.05 8.54 -13.95
C LEU A 43 9.72 7.53 -13.01
N PRO A 44 9.16 7.32 -11.80
CA PRO A 44 9.63 6.29 -10.89
C PRO A 44 9.12 4.91 -11.34
N TRP A 45 9.75 4.33 -12.37
CA TRP A 45 9.40 3.01 -12.93
C TRP A 45 9.29 1.91 -11.88
N ASN A 46 10.15 1.98 -10.86
CA ASN A 46 10.13 1.06 -9.73
C ASN A 46 8.76 1.03 -9.04
N VAL A 47 8.10 2.17 -8.87
CA VAL A 47 6.78 2.24 -8.23
C VAL A 47 5.70 1.60 -9.09
N ILE A 48 5.77 1.79 -10.41
CA ILE A 48 4.82 1.18 -11.36
C ILE A 48 4.95 -0.34 -11.35
N LEU A 49 6.19 -0.83 -11.45
CA LEU A 49 6.48 -2.26 -11.40
C LEU A 49 6.11 -2.88 -10.04
N LEU A 50 6.37 -2.16 -8.95
CA LEU A 50 6.03 -2.58 -7.60
C LEU A 50 4.50 -2.69 -7.43
N LEU A 51 3.74 -1.70 -7.87
CA LEU A 51 2.27 -1.73 -7.84
C LEU A 51 1.70 -2.91 -8.66
N GLY A 52 2.23 -3.13 -9.88
CA GLY A 52 1.86 -4.27 -10.72
C GLY A 52 2.19 -5.61 -10.07
N GLY A 53 3.38 -5.73 -9.47
CA GLY A 53 3.80 -6.89 -8.69
C GLY A 53 2.89 -7.13 -7.47
N GLY A 54 2.39 -6.07 -6.84
CA GLY A 54 1.43 -6.15 -5.75
C GLY A 54 0.07 -6.70 -6.15
N PHE A 55 -0.47 -6.24 -7.28
CA PHE A 55 -1.71 -6.82 -7.81
C PHE A 55 -1.52 -8.28 -8.26
N ALA A 56 -0.37 -8.60 -8.86
CA ALA A 56 -0.02 -9.97 -9.21
C ALA A 56 0.11 -10.86 -7.97
N MET A 57 0.74 -10.37 -6.89
CA MET A 57 0.86 -11.08 -5.62
C MET A 57 -0.51 -11.28 -4.96
N ALA A 58 -1.36 -10.26 -4.95
CA ALA A 58 -2.72 -10.36 -4.42
C ALA A 58 -3.51 -11.44 -5.16
N LYS A 59 -3.44 -11.46 -6.50
CA LYS A 59 -4.10 -12.50 -7.30
C LYS A 59 -3.47 -13.88 -7.09
N GLY A 60 -2.14 -13.96 -6.98
CA GLY A 60 -1.43 -15.19 -6.66
C GLY A 60 -1.81 -15.75 -5.29
N CYS A 61 -2.06 -14.91 -4.28
CA CYS A 61 -2.54 -15.35 -2.96
C CYS A 61 -3.97 -15.91 -3.02
N GLU A 62 -4.81 -15.42 -3.94
CA GLU A 62 -6.16 -15.92 -4.19
C GLU A 62 -6.09 -17.28 -4.89
N GLU A 63 -5.38 -17.37 -6.02
CA GLU A 63 -5.29 -18.59 -6.85
C GLU A 63 -4.53 -19.73 -6.16
N SER A 64 -3.51 -19.43 -5.34
CA SER A 64 -2.78 -20.45 -4.57
C SER A 64 -3.57 -21.03 -3.39
N GLY A 65 -4.73 -20.45 -3.04
CA GLY A 65 -5.46 -20.80 -1.82
C GLY A 65 -4.78 -20.37 -0.52
N LEU A 66 -3.67 -19.63 -0.58
CA LEU A 66 -2.99 -19.09 0.60
C LEU A 66 -3.93 -18.19 1.41
N SER A 67 -4.80 -17.44 0.73
CA SER A 67 -5.85 -16.61 1.36
C SER A 67 -6.77 -17.43 2.26
N HIS A 68 -7.18 -18.63 1.80
CA HIS A 68 -8.00 -19.56 2.56
C HIS A 68 -7.23 -20.17 3.73
N TRP A 69 -5.98 -20.57 3.51
CA TRP A 69 -5.13 -21.13 4.56
C TRP A 69 -4.87 -20.11 5.68
N ILE A 70 -4.50 -18.88 5.35
CA ILE A 70 -4.32 -17.77 6.30
C ILE A 70 -5.63 -17.52 7.06
N GLY A 71 -6.76 -17.43 6.35
CA GLY A 71 -8.07 -17.28 6.99
C GLY A 71 -8.39 -18.38 8.00
N ARG A 72 -8.01 -19.63 7.72
CA ARG A 72 -8.18 -20.77 8.64
C ARG A 72 -7.32 -20.65 9.90
N GLN A 73 -6.08 -20.19 9.75
CA GLN A 73 -5.18 -19.95 10.90
C GLN A 73 -5.65 -18.78 11.77
N LEU A 74 -6.45 -17.87 11.21
CA LEU A 74 -6.98 -16.69 11.89
C LEU A 74 -8.35 -16.94 12.55
N ARG A 75 -8.97 -18.12 12.42
CA ARG A 75 -10.21 -18.47 13.15
C ARG A 75 -10.13 -18.24 14.67
N PRO A 76 -9.01 -18.54 15.37
CA PRO A 76 -8.88 -18.23 16.80
C PRO A 76 -8.96 -16.73 17.11
N LEU A 77 -8.64 -15.87 16.13
CA LEU A 77 -8.73 -14.42 16.24
C LEU A 77 -10.15 -13.87 15.99
N GLU A 78 -11.12 -14.68 15.53
CA GLU A 78 -12.52 -14.23 15.39
C GLU A 78 -13.15 -13.79 16.72
N ASN A 79 -12.64 -14.32 17.84
CA ASN A 79 -13.07 -13.94 19.19
C ASN A 79 -12.36 -12.69 19.74
N LEU A 80 -11.33 -12.18 19.05
CA LEU A 80 -10.60 -10.99 19.49
C LEU A 80 -11.35 -9.71 19.08
N PRO A 81 -11.38 -8.68 19.95
CA PRO A 81 -11.94 -7.39 19.58
C PRO A 81 -11.20 -6.83 18.35
N PRO A 82 -11.91 -6.29 17.34
CA PRO A 82 -11.30 -5.77 16.12
C PRO A 82 -10.21 -4.71 16.36
N SER A 83 -10.31 -3.94 17.45
CA SER A 83 -9.28 -2.99 17.88
C SER A 83 -7.96 -3.65 18.26
N ALA A 84 -7.97 -4.85 18.84
CA ALA A 84 -6.76 -5.60 19.14
C ALA A 84 -6.11 -6.16 17.87
N ALA A 85 -6.91 -6.58 16.88
CA ALA A 85 -6.40 -6.99 15.56
C ALA A 85 -5.66 -5.82 14.87
N VAL A 86 -6.24 -4.61 14.92
CA VAL A 86 -5.58 -3.37 14.43
C VAL A 86 -4.23 -3.16 15.12
N LEU A 87 -4.16 -3.31 16.45
CA LEU A 87 -2.93 -3.13 17.21
C LEU A 87 -1.83 -4.12 16.78
N VAL A 88 -2.15 -5.40 16.67
CA VAL A 88 -1.20 -6.45 16.27
C VAL A 88 -0.67 -6.20 14.86
N ILE A 89 -1.57 -5.86 13.92
CA ILE A 89 -1.20 -5.56 12.53
C ILE A 89 -0.31 -4.32 12.49
N ALA A 90 -0.70 -3.25 13.19
CA ALA A 90 0.05 -2.00 13.22
C ALA A 90 1.49 -2.22 13.72
N ILE A 91 1.66 -2.98 14.82
CA ILE A 91 2.99 -3.32 15.35
C ILE A 91 3.78 -4.16 14.36
N THR A 92 3.17 -5.19 13.77
CA THR A 92 3.84 -6.09 12.83
C THR A 92 4.34 -5.33 11.59
N VAL A 93 3.49 -4.45 11.05
CA VAL A 93 3.81 -3.65 9.86
C VAL A 93 4.84 -2.56 10.20
N ALA A 94 4.70 -1.87 11.33
CA ALA A 94 5.66 -0.86 11.78
C ALA A 94 7.07 -1.46 11.98
N CYS A 95 7.16 -2.65 12.60
CA CYS A 95 8.44 -3.34 12.72
C CYS A 95 9.00 -3.79 11.37
N SER A 96 8.15 -4.31 10.48
CA SER A 96 8.59 -4.79 9.16
C SER A 96 9.10 -3.66 8.26
N THR A 97 8.50 -2.47 8.38
CA THR A 97 8.88 -1.32 7.56
C THR A 97 10.21 -0.67 7.95
N GLU A 98 10.80 -1.06 9.08
CA GLU A 98 12.16 -0.61 9.44
C GLU A 98 13.22 -1.32 8.58
N PHE A 99 12.91 -2.51 8.06
CA PHE A 99 13.83 -3.33 7.25
C PHE A 99 13.52 -3.27 5.76
N ALA A 100 12.28 -2.92 5.39
CA ALA A 100 11.79 -2.91 4.03
C ALA A 100 11.23 -1.53 3.65
N SER A 101 11.23 -1.20 2.35
CA SER A 101 10.62 0.04 1.87
C SER A 101 9.13 0.10 2.25
N ASN A 102 8.66 1.24 2.75
CA ASN A 102 7.26 1.49 3.14
C ASN A 102 6.24 1.02 2.09
N THR A 103 6.53 1.27 0.81
CA THR A 103 5.65 0.85 -0.30
C THR A 103 5.70 -0.67 -0.51
N ALA A 104 6.87 -1.28 -0.39
CA ALA A 104 7.02 -2.74 -0.51
C ALA A 104 6.30 -3.47 0.63
N THR A 105 6.48 -2.97 1.87
CA THR A 105 5.76 -3.47 3.05
C THR A 105 4.25 -3.40 2.84
N SER A 106 3.73 -2.25 2.43
CA SER A 106 2.30 -2.07 2.16
C SER A 106 1.79 -3.09 1.14
N ILE A 107 2.50 -3.28 0.03
CA ILE A 107 2.08 -4.21 -1.03
C ILE A 107 2.03 -5.67 -0.57
N ILE A 108 2.94 -6.09 0.31
CA ILE A 108 2.96 -7.44 0.85
C ILE A 108 1.84 -7.64 1.88
N PHE A 109 1.64 -6.66 2.78
CA PHE A 109 0.71 -6.81 3.90
C PHE A 109 -0.74 -6.51 3.54
N LEU A 110 -1.03 -5.58 2.62
CA LEU A 110 -2.41 -5.19 2.29
C LEU A 110 -3.30 -6.38 1.83
N PRO A 111 -2.84 -7.28 0.93
CA PRO A 111 -3.63 -8.44 0.54
C PRO A 111 -3.96 -9.36 1.72
N ILE A 112 -2.99 -9.58 2.61
CA ILE A 112 -3.14 -10.43 3.80
C ILE A 112 -4.16 -9.81 4.76
N VAL A 113 -4.04 -8.49 5.01
CA VAL A 113 -4.93 -7.74 5.90
C VAL A 113 -6.35 -7.67 5.34
N ALA A 114 -6.51 -7.52 4.02
CA ALA A 114 -7.81 -7.54 3.37
C ALA A 114 -8.53 -8.88 3.60
N GLN A 115 -7.81 -10.00 3.45
CA GLN A 115 -8.37 -11.33 3.68
C GLN A 115 -8.76 -11.54 5.16
N LEU A 116 -7.90 -11.10 6.08
CA LEU A 116 -8.21 -11.14 7.51
C LEU A 116 -9.48 -10.33 7.84
N ALA A 117 -9.66 -9.16 7.24
CA ALA A 117 -10.85 -8.34 7.49
C ALA A 117 -12.15 -9.02 7.03
N ILE A 118 -12.12 -9.68 5.86
CA ILE A 118 -13.27 -10.44 5.35
C ILE A 118 -13.65 -11.56 6.32
N ARG A 119 -12.66 -12.27 6.89
CA ARG A 119 -12.89 -13.34 7.88
C ARG A 119 -13.42 -12.83 9.21
N LEU A 120 -12.90 -11.71 9.70
CA LEU A 120 -13.43 -11.04 10.89
C LEU A 120 -14.81 -10.41 10.66
N LYS A 121 -15.35 -10.47 9.43
CA LYS A 121 -16.64 -9.88 9.02
C LYS A 121 -16.71 -8.38 9.31
N VAL A 122 -15.55 -7.72 9.31
CA VAL A 122 -15.41 -6.26 9.47
C VAL A 122 -15.16 -5.62 8.12
N ASN A 123 -15.45 -4.32 8.02
CA ASN A 123 -15.12 -3.55 6.83
C ASN A 123 -13.60 -3.63 6.55
N PRO A 124 -13.15 -4.06 5.35
CA PRO A 124 -11.72 -4.15 5.02
C PRO A 124 -10.93 -2.87 5.24
N LEU A 125 -11.55 -1.71 5.03
CA LEU A 125 -10.93 -0.41 5.29
C LEU A 125 -10.52 -0.24 6.75
N TYR A 126 -11.22 -0.89 7.68
CA TYR A 126 -10.96 -0.80 9.12
C TYR A 126 -9.57 -1.35 9.49
N LEU A 127 -9.07 -2.35 8.77
CA LEU A 127 -7.73 -2.91 9.00
C LEU A 127 -6.69 -2.39 8.00
N MET A 128 -7.09 -2.15 6.75
CA MET A 128 -6.17 -1.73 5.68
C MET A 128 -5.64 -0.30 5.88
N ILE A 129 -6.46 0.63 6.38
CA ILE A 129 -6.02 2.01 6.66
C ILE A 129 -4.93 2.01 7.76
N PRO A 130 -5.15 1.41 8.94
CA PRO A 130 -4.11 1.22 9.94
C PRO A 130 -2.82 0.59 9.41
N ALA A 131 -2.93 -0.49 8.63
CA ALA A 131 -1.79 -1.21 8.09
C ALA A 131 -0.94 -0.29 7.18
N THR A 132 -1.60 0.44 6.27
CA THR A 132 -0.91 1.35 5.34
C THR A 132 -0.20 2.49 6.07
N LEU A 133 -0.89 3.10 7.05
CA LEU A 133 -0.31 4.19 7.84
C LEU A 133 0.84 3.71 8.73
N SER A 134 0.71 2.53 9.35
CA SER A 134 1.77 1.93 10.16
C SER A 134 3.00 1.57 9.31
N GLY A 135 2.80 1.20 8.04
CA GLY A 135 3.88 1.03 7.07
C GLY A 135 4.63 2.31 6.72
N SER A 136 4.16 3.47 7.17
CA SER A 136 4.88 4.74 7.06
C SER A 136 5.63 5.12 8.34
N PHE A 137 5.42 4.41 9.45
CA PHE A 137 6.08 4.65 10.74
C PHE A 137 7.44 3.95 10.80
N ALA A 138 8.34 4.39 9.92
CA ALA A 138 9.71 3.93 9.81
C ALA A 138 10.66 4.95 10.47
N PHE A 139 10.79 4.88 11.79
CA PHE A 139 11.47 5.89 12.61
C PHE A 139 12.73 5.38 13.33
N MET A 140 12.97 4.06 13.39
CA MET A 140 14.03 3.46 14.21
C MET A 140 15.36 3.38 13.48
N LEU A 141 15.37 3.02 12.18
CA LEU A 141 16.61 2.79 11.44
C LEU A 141 16.94 3.88 10.43
N PRO A 142 18.23 4.26 10.27
CA PRO A 142 18.67 5.21 9.25
C PRO A 142 18.35 4.75 7.84
N ALA A 143 18.52 3.45 7.58
CA ALA A 143 18.32 2.84 6.27
C ALA A 143 16.84 2.73 5.85
N ALA A 144 15.91 2.89 6.79
CA ALA A 144 14.49 2.64 6.54
C ALA A 144 13.88 3.70 5.61
N THR A 145 14.27 4.98 5.75
CA THR A 145 13.77 6.07 4.89
C THR A 145 14.83 7.13 4.56
N PRO A 146 14.73 7.79 3.38
CA PRO A 146 15.68 8.84 3.00
C PRO A 146 15.81 9.99 4.01
N PRO A 147 14.73 10.51 4.64
CA PRO A 147 14.85 11.54 5.68
C PRO A 147 15.71 11.09 6.88
N ASN A 148 15.54 9.84 7.34
CA ASN A 148 16.34 9.28 8.44
C ASN A 148 17.81 9.15 8.04
N SER A 149 18.08 8.71 6.81
CA SER A 149 19.44 8.64 6.25
C SER A 149 20.11 10.01 6.16
N ILE A 150 19.38 11.05 5.72
CA ILE A 150 19.90 12.42 5.63
C ILE A 150 20.23 12.98 7.02
N ALA A 151 19.36 12.75 8.02
CA ALA A 151 19.63 13.16 9.39
C ALA A 151 20.86 12.42 9.98
N PHE A 152 20.99 11.13 9.73
CA PHE A 152 22.14 10.33 10.17
C PHE A 152 23.46 10.76 9.51
N ALA A 153 23.42 11.19 8.24
CA ALA A 153 24.58 11.67 7.50
C ALA A 153 25.23 12.94 8.08
N THR A 154 24.57 13.62 9.02
CA THR A 154 25.15 14.77 9.76
C THR A 154 26.32 14.38 10.67
N GLY A 155 26.52 13.09 10.96
CA GLY A 155 27.64 12.56 11.74
C GLY A 155 27.52 12.72 13.27
N HIS A 156 26.47 13.38 13.76
CA HIS A 156 26.27 13.66 15.19
C HIS A 156 25.38 12.63 15.90
N LEU A 157 24.76 11.70 15.17
CA LEU A 157 23.80 10.73 15.70
C LEU A 157 24.37 9.31 15.66
N LYS A 158 24.22 8.56 16.75
CA LYS A 158 24.47 7.10 16.74
C LYS A 158 23.19 6.37 16.36
N VAL A 159 23.34 5.17 15.80
CA VAL A 159 22.18 4.30 15.45
C VAL A 159 21.29 4.07 16.67
N MET A 160 21.88 3.87 17.85
CA MET A 160 21.12 3.64 19.09
C MET A 160 20.32 4.86 19.56
N ASP A 161 20.75 6.08 19.23
CA ASP A 161 20.01 7.30 19.58
C ASP A 161 18.74 7.40 18.72
N MET A 162 18.85 7.05 17.44
CA MET A 162 17.71 6.97 16.51
C MET A 162 16.75 5.84 16.88
N VAL A 163 17.25 4.65 17.23
CA VAL A 163 16.38 3.52 17.64
C VAL A 163 15.55 3.88 18.87
N LYS A 164 16.16 4.51 19.88
CA LYS A 164 15.44 4.92 21.10
C LYS A 164 14.35 5.95 20.79
N ALA A 165 14.67 6.97 20.01
CA ALA A 165 13.69 7.98 19.58
C ALA A 165 12.59 7.35 18.70
N GLY A 166 12.97 6.44 17.81
CA GLY A 166 12.06 5.75 16.89
C GLY A 166 11.07 4.85 17.61
N ILE A 167 11.49 4.08 18.62
CA ILE A 167 10.57 3.27 19.43
C ILE A 167 9.52 4.16 20.10
N VAL A 168 9.93 5.29 20.68
CA VAL A 168 9.00 6.24 21.31
C VAL A 168 8.01 6.78 20.28
N MET A 169 8.46 7.16 19.08
CA MET A 169 7.54 7.64 18.04
C MET A 169 6.66 6.53 17.46
N ASN A 170 7.14 5.30 17.31
CA ASN A 170 6.32 4.18 16.85
C ASN A 170 5.20 3.88 17.87
N VAL A 171 5.51 3.88 19.17
CA VAL A 171 4.50 3.69 20.22
C VAL A 171 3.46 4.80 20.19
N ILE A 172 3.89 6.07 20.17
CA ILE A 172 2.99 7.22 20.11
C ILE A 172 2.14 7.18 18.82
N GLY A 173 2.76 6.88 17.68
CA GLY A 173 2.10 6.80 16.38
C GLY A 173 1.04 5.71 16.34
N ILE A 174 1.34 4.51 16.85
CA ILE A 174 0.39 3.39 16.92
C ILE A 174 -0.77 3.73 17.87
N LEU A 175 -0.51 4.34 19.02
CA LEU A 175 -1.56 4.75 19.96
C LEU A 175 -2.48 5.82 19.35
N MET A 176 -1.91 6.84 18.71
CA MET A 176 -2.68 7.87 18.00
C MET A 176 -3.49 7.27 16.85
N LEU A 177 -2.91 6.33 16.11
CA LEU A 177 -3.58 5.63 15.02
C LEU A 177 -4.77 4.80 15.52
N LEU A 178 -4.59 4.08 16.64
CA LEU A 178 -5.66 3.32 17.27
C LEU A 178 -6.79 4.24 17.73
N LEU A 179 -6.46 5.38 18.35
CA LEU A 179 -7.46 6.37 18.75
C LEU A 179 -8.19 6.93 17.53
N ALA A 180 -7.47 7.33 16.48
CA ALA A 180 -8.03 7.93 15.28
C ALA A 180 -8.99 6.98 14.55
N VAL A 181 -8.62 5.72 14.39
CA VAL A 181 -9.44 4.71 13.69
C VAL A 181 -10.71 4.38 14.48
N ASN A 182 -10.64 4.33 15.82
CA ASN A 182 -11.78 4.07 16.68
C ASN A 182 -12.70 5.29 16.92
N THR A 183 -12.23 6.52 16.65
CA THR A 183 -12.99 7.75 16.89
C THR A 183 -13.48 8.37 15.58
N TRP A 184 -12.65 9.19 14.93
CA TRP A 184 -13.02 9.93 13.73
C TRP A 184 -13.00 9.09 12.46
N GLY A 185 -12.19 8.03 12.42
CA GLY A 185 -12.13 7.09 11.29
C GLY A 185 -13.47 6.41 11.02
N GLN A 186 -14.19 6.04 12.09
CA GLN A 186 -15.54 5.49 12.01
C GLN A 186 -16.51 6.46 11.32
N TYR A 187 -16.44 7.75 11.67
CA TYR A 187 -17.32 8.78 11.14
C TYR A 187 -16.99 9.14 9.69
N MET A 188 -15.71 9.27 9.35
CA MET A 188 -15.27 9.68 8.01
C MET A 188 -15.44 8.58 6.96
N PHE A 189 -15.19 7.32 7.32
CA PHE A 189 -15.17 6.20 6.37
C PHE A 189 -16.34 5.22 6.55
N GLN A 190 -17.28 5.51 7.45
CA GLN A 190 -18.43 4.64 7.77
C GLN A 190 -18.00 3.18 8.05
N LEU A 191 -16.92 3.02 8.82
CA LEU A 191 -16.28 1.71 9.05
C LEU A 191 -17.19 0.70 9.78
N ALA A 192 -18.27 1.17 10.41
CA ALA A 192 -19.30 0.35 11.03
C ALA A 192 -20.21 -0.38 10.03
N VAL A 193 -20.30 0.10 8.79
CA VAL A 193 -21.11 -0.54 7.74
C VAL A 193 -20.19 -1.39 6.86
N ASN A 194 -20.42 -2.70 6.88
CA ASN A 194 -19.69 -3.60 5.98
C ASN A 194 -20.27 -3.45 4.56
N PRO A 195 -19.47 -3.07 3.54
CA PRO A 195 -19.99 -2.83 2.20
C PRO A 195 -20.46 -4.14 1.54
N ASP A 196 -21.45 -4.03 0.65
CA ASP A 196 -22.14 -5.21 0.11
C ASP A 196 -21.25 -6.13 -0.74
N TRP A 197 -20.22 -5.57 -1.40
CA TRP A 197 -19.21 -6.37 -2.10
C TRP A 197 -18.37 -7.24 -1.15
N ALA A 198 -18.07 -6.75 0.06
CA ALA A 198 -17.32 -7.50 1.07
C ALA A 198 -18.18 -8.61 1.68
N LYS A 199 -19.48 -8.37 1.86
CA LYS A 199 -20.45 -9.40 2.27
C LYS A 199 -20.56 -10.50 1.22
N ALA A 200 -20.67 -10.15 -0.06
CA ALA A 200 -20.71 -11.12 -1.16
C ALA A 200 -19.45 -12.00 -1.18
N MET A 201 -18.27 -11.41 -0.97
CA MET A 201 -17.01 -12.14 -0.91
C MET A 201 -16.90 -13.04 0.34
N THR A 202 -17.45 -12.61 1.47
CA THR A 202 -17.56 -13.45 2.68
C THR A 202 -18.41 -14.70 2.43
N LEU A 203 -19.56 -14.54 1.75
CA LEU A 203 -20.46 -15.65 1.42
C LEU A 203 -19.80 -16.66 0.47
N VAL A 204 -19.00 -16.20 -0.49
CA VAL A 204 -18.22 -17.06 -1.38
C VAL A 204 -17.20 -17.86 -0.57
N LEU A 205 -16.43 -17.21 0.30
CA LEU A 205 -15.42 -17.88 1.13
C LEU A 205 -16.03 -18.92 2.09
N ASP A 206 -17.17 -18.61 2.71
CA ASP A 206 -17.88 -19.56 3.58
C ASP A 206 -18.42 -20.75 2.75
N SER A 207 -18.91 -20.52 1.52
CA SER A 207 -19.37 -21.60 0.64
C SER A 207 -18.23 -22.52 0.19
N GLU A 208 -17.04 -21.97 -0.10
CA GLU A 208 -15.86 -22.75 -0.45
C GLU A 208 -15.28 -23.51 0.74
N ASP A 209 -15.30 -22.93 1.95
CA ASP A 209 -14.91 -23.65 3.17
C ASP A 209 -15.89 -24.79 3.51
N VAL A 210 -17.18 -24.65 3.20
CA VAL A 210 -18.15 -25.74 3.33
C VAL A 210 -17.86 -26.85 2.31
N LEU A 211 -17.60 -26.50 1.05
CA LEU A 211 -17.25 -27.47 -0.01
C LEU A 211 -15.91 -28.18 0.29
N ASN A 212 -14.89 -27.45 0.73
CA ASN A 212 -13.60 -28.01 1.12
C ASN A 212 -13.65 -28.74 2.48
N GLY A 213 -14.56 -28.35 3.37
CA GLY A 213 -14.81 -29.01 4.65
C GLY A 213 -15.57 -30.33 4.51
N THR A 214 -16.33 -30.52 3.43
CA THR A 214 -16.88 -31.84 3.06
C THR A 214 -15.84 -32.78 2.43
N MET A 215 -14.66 -32.27 2.04
CA MET A 215 -13.53 -33.07 1.58
C MET A 215 -12.54 -33.34 2.73
N VAL A 216 -12.90 -34.27 3.63
CA VAL A 216 -12.03 -34.79 4.71
C VAL A 216 -11.26 -36.03 4.20
N PRO A 217 -10.03 -36.28 4.70
CA PRO A 217 -8.78 -36.11 3.95
C PRO A 217 -8.54 -37.23 2.90
N LEU A 218 -7.70 -36.97 1.90
CA LEU A 218 -7.00 -38.08 1.23
C LEU A 218 -6.10 -38.75 2.26
N ASN A 219 -6.58 -39.92 2.71
CA ASN A 219 -5.95 -40.81 3.65
C ASN A 219 -4.48 -41.02 3.25
N GLY A 220 -3.56 -40.67 4.17
CA GLY A 220 -2.17 -41.06 4.05
C GLY A 220 -2.06 -42.56 4.21
N THR A 221 -2.03 -43.29 3.09
CA THR A 221 -1.54 -44.67 3.00
C THR A 221 -1.01 -44.92 1.59
N LEU A 222 0.27 -44.59 1.38
CA LEU A 222 1.37 -45.44 0.91
C LEU A 222 2.58 -44.58 0.55
#